data_AF-A0A2M9P335-F1
#
_entry.id   AF-A0A2M9P335-F1
#
_cell.length_a   1.000
_cell.length_b   1.000
_cell.length_c   1.000
_cell.angle_alpha   90.00
_cell.angle_beta   90.00
_cell.angle_gamma   90.00
#
_symmetry.space_group_name_H-M   'P 1'
#
loop_
_entity.id
_entity.type
_entity.pdbx_description
1 polymer ?
#
loop_
_entity_poly.entity_id
_entity_poly.type
_entity_poly.pdbx_seq_one_letter_code
_entity_poly.pdbx_strand_id
1 'polypeptide(L)'
;DKILHIEQETINEYTGNYSSFERQRSTKLAQQQSLYLNQQEKVAHLQSYIDRFRAQATKAKQAQSRIKMLERMELIAPAHVDNPFSFSFRQPESLPNPLLRMEKVSAGYGDKVILNSIKLNLVPGSRIGL
;
A
#
# COMPACT_ATOMS: atom_id res chain seq x y z
N ASP A 1 -6.76 24.65 9.82
CA ASP A 1 -6.39 23.30 10.28
C ASP A 1 -5.12 22.82 9.61
N LYS A 2 -4.30 22.08 10.36
CA LYS A 2 -3.01 21.51 9.94
C LYS A 2 -3.04 20.00 10.21
N ILE A 3 -2.50 19.22 9.28
CA ILE A 3 -2.36 17.76 9.42
C ILE A 3 -0.87 17.45 9.51
N LEU A 4 -0.49 16.74 10.57
CA LEU A 4 0.86 16.20 10.74
C LEU A 4 0.83 14.73 10.32
N HIS A 5 1.53 14.42 9.22
CA HIS A 5 1.65 13.08 8.68
C HIS A 5 3.01 12.49 9.06
N ILE A 6 2.99 11.33 9.71
CA ILE A 6 4.20 10.64 10.19
C ILE A 6 4.45 9.43 9.29
N GLU A 7 5.58 9.43 8.59
CA GLU A 7 5.96 8.38 7.64
C GLU A 7 7.49 8.29 7.57
N GLN A 8 8.04 7.06 7.51
CA GLN A 8 9.49 6.82 7.41
C GLN A 8 10.33 7.57 8.45
N GLU A 9 9.89 7.58 9.71
CA GLU A 9 10.56 8.31 10.81
C GLU A 9 10.61 9.84 10.61
N THR A 10 9.85 10.38 9.64
CA THR A 10 9.75 11.81 9.36
C THR A 10 8.35 12.33 9.62
N ILE A 11 8.24 13.63 9.94
CA ILE A 11 6.97 14.34 10.10
C ILE A 11 6.85 15.34 8.95
N ASN A 12 5.74 15.26 8.22
CA ASN A 12 5.38 16.16 7.13
C ASN A 12 4.13 16.95 7.51
N GLU A 13 4.19 18.28 7.39
CA GLU A 13 3.06 19.16 7.66
C GLU A 13 2.28 19.46 6.37
N TYR A 14 0.96 19.33 6.43
CA TYR A 14 0.03 19.64 5.35
C TYR A 14 -1.03 20.63 5.81
N THR A 15 -1.44 21.53 4.93
CA THR A 15 -2.50 22.52 5.20
C THR A 15 -3.82 22.11 4.55
N GLY A 16 -4.93 22.40 5.23
CA GLY A 16 -6.28 22.10 4.77
C GLY A 16 -6.94 20.92 5.50
N ASN A 17 -7.96 20.33 4.87
CA ASN A 17 -8.69 19.19 5.41
C ASN A 17 -8.09 17.86 4.95
N TYR A 18 -8.62 16.75 5.48
CA TYR A 18 -8.14 15.39 5.17
C TYR A 18 -8.17 15.07 3.67
N SER A 19 -9.23 15.44 2.96
CA SER A 19 -9.35 15.20 1.52
C SER A 19 -8.28 15.95 0.71
N SER A 20 -7.95 17.18 1.11
CA SER A 20 -6.85 17.95 0.50
C SER A 20 -5.49 17.31 0.78
N PHE A 21 -5.27 16.83 2.02
CA PHE A 21 -4.07 16.08 2.39
C PHE A 21 -3.88 14.83 1.53
N GLU A 22 -4.91 13.98 1.41
CA GLU A 22 -4.86 12.75 0.60
C GLU A 22 -4.49 13.05 -0.86
N ARG A 23 -5.06 14.11 -1.45
CA ARG A 23 -4.73 14.54 -2.81
C ARG A 23 -3.29 15.03 -2.92
N GLN A 24 -2.83 15.84 -1.98
CA GLN A 24 -1.45 16.35 -1.97
C GLN A 24 -0.43 15.20 -1.81
N ARG A 25 -0.71 14.23 -0.92
CA ARG A 25 0.11 13.03 -0.73
C ARG A 25 0.17 12.18 -2.00
N SER A 26 -0.99 11.89 -2.60
CA SER A 26 -1.07 11.12 -3.86
C SER A 26 -0.27 11.77 -4.99
N THR A 27 -0.41 13.09 -5.18
CA THR A 27 0.37 13.83 -6.19
C THR A 27 1.88 13.78 -5.92
N LYS A 28 2.30 13.96 -4.66
CA LYS A 28 3.72 13.89 -4.27
C LYS A 28 4.32 12.51 -4.55
N LEU A 29 3.60 11.45 -4.19
CA LEU A 29 4.01 10.06 -4.45
C LEU A 29 4.10 9.79 -5.97
N ALA A 30 3.10 10.22 -6.75
CA ALA A 30 3.12 10.05 -8.20
C ALA A 30 4.29 10.80 -8.87
N GLN A 31 4.60 12.01 -8.40
CA GLN A 31 5.74 12.78 -8.89
C GLN A 31 7.06 12.10 -8.55
N GLN A 32 7.24 11.63 -7.31
CA GLN A 32 8.43 10.88 -6.90
C GLN A 32 8.60 9.60 -7.72
N GLN A 33 7.51 8.84 -7.94
CA GLN A 33 7.52 7.63 -8.76
C GLN A 33 7.94 7.94 -10.21
N SER A 34 7.40 9.02 -10.80
CA SER A 34 7.77 9.45 -12.15
C SER A 34 9.25 9.84 -12.24
N LEU A 35 9.76 10.61 -11.28
CA LEU A 35 11.18 10.97 -11.22
C LEU A 35 12.08 9.75 -11.07
N TYR A 36 11.68 8.79 -10.23
CA TYR A 36 12.37 7.51 -10.06
C TYR A 36 12.45 6.72 -11.37
N LEU A 37 11.32 6.52 -12.05
CA LEU A 37 11.27 5.79 -13.32
C LEU A 37 12.15 6.46 -14.39
N ASN A 38 12.05 7.78 -14.53
CA ASN A 38 12.88 8.54 -15.47
C ASN A 38 14.38 8.43 -15.15
N GLN A 39 14.75 8.37 -13.87
CA GLN A 39 16.14 8.16 -13.47
C GLN A 39 16.59 6.73 -13.78
N GLN A 40 15.76 5.73 -13.52
CA GLN A 40 16.07 4.33 -13.82
C GLN A 40 16.31 4.12 -15.33
N GLU A 41 15.51 4.73 -16.19
CA GLU A 41 15.75 4.70 -17.65
C GLU A 41 17.09 5.32 -18.04
N LYS A 42 17.44 6.48 -17.45
CA LYS A 42 18.73 7.14 -17.69
C LYS A 42 19.89 6.27 -17.22
N VAL A 43 19.78 5.65 -16.04
CA VAL A 43 20.78 4.74 -15.50
C VAL A 43 20.95 3.55 -16.43
N ALA A 44 19.87 2.90 -16.85
CA ALA A 44 19.90 1.78 -17.78
C ALA A 44 20.56 2.16 -19.12
N HIS A 45 20.23 3.34 -19.66
CA HIS A 45 20.83 3.82 -20.90
C HIS A 45 22.34 4.05 -20.76
N LEU A 46 22.78 4.72 -19.69
CA LEU A 46 24.20 4.95 -19.41
C LEU A 46 24.95 3.62 -19.21
N GLN A 47 24.37 2.69 -18.46
CA GLN A 47 24.93 1.37 -18.23
C GLN A 47 25.10 0.59 -19.54
N SER A 48 24.06 0.57 -20.38
CA SER A 48 24.11 -0.13 -21.68
C SER A 48 25.22 0.40 -22.60
N TYR A 49 25.47 1.72 -22.57
CA TYR A 49 26.55 2.33 -23.33
C TYR A 49 27.92 1.91 -22.78
N ILE A 50 28.06 1.93 -21.46
CA ILE A 50 29.31 1.52 -20.79
C ILE A 50 29.61 0.06 -21.14
N ASP A 51 28.63 -0.83 -20.98
CA ASP A 51 28.80 -2.26 -21.24
C ASP A 51 29.22 -2.54 -22.69
N ARG A 52 28.63 -1.81 -23.65
CA ARG A 52 28.94 -1.98 -25.08
C ARG A 52 30.31 -1.44 -25.48
N PHE A 53 30.75 -0.34 -24.87
CA PHE A 53 31.89 0.44 -25.37
C PHE A 53 33.09 0.50 -24.43
N ARG A 54 33.04 -0.12 -23.25
CA ARG A 54 34.14 -0.15 -22.27
C ARG A 54 35.41 -0.77 -22.82
N ALA A 55 35.31 -1.80 -23.67
CA ALA A 55 36.45 -2.49 -24.26
C ALA A 55 36.93 -1.87 -25.59
N GLN A 56 36.21 -0.90 -26.15
CA GLN A 56 36.56 -0.30 -27.45
C GLN A 56 37.47 0.91 -27.25
N ALA A 57 38.74 0.81 -27.69
CA ALA A 57 39.75 1.86 -27.50
C ALA A 57 39.33 3.26 -27.97
N THR A 58 38.60 3.36 -29.10
CA THR A 58 38.10 4.64 -29.64
C THR A 58 36.99 5.28 -28.81
N LYS A 59 36.27 4.50 -27.99
CA LYS A 59 35.14 4.95 -27.17
C LYS A 59 35.41 4.91 -25.66
N ALA A 60 36.56 4.37 -25.24
CA ALA A 60 36.95 4.21 -23.84
C ALA A 60 36.86 5.51 -23.03
N LYS A 61 37.33 6.65 -23.56
CA LYS A 61 37.22 7.96 -22.87
C LYS A 61 35.76 8.38 -22.65
N GLN A 62 34.87 8.10 -23.61
CA GLN A 62 33.44 8.41 -23.53
C GLN A 62 32.72 7.48 -22.55
N ALA A 63 33.10 6.20 -22.49
CA ALA A 63 32.61 5.25 -21.50
C ALA A 63 33.04 5.66 -20.08
N GLN A 64 34.32 6.03 -19.89
CA GLN A 64 34.83 6.47 -18.60
C GLN A 64 34.13 7.74 -18.07
N SER A 65 33.79 8.67 -18.96
CA SER A 65 33.01 9.86 -18.60
C SER A 65 31.63 9.47 -18.04
N ARG A 66 30.93 8.55 -18.70
CA ARG A 66 29.61 8.07 -18.27
C ARG A 66 29.68 7.25 -16.97
N ILE A 67 30.74 6.48 -16.74
CA ILE A 67 31.00 5.81 -15.45
C ILE A 67 31.05 6.86 -14.33
N LYS A 68 31.86 7.91 -14.50
CA LYS A 68 31.95 9.00 -13.52
C LYS A 68 30.63 9.75 -13.33
N MET A 69 29.81 9.87 -14.38
CA MET A 69 28.47 10.46 -14.27
C MET A 69 27.53 9.59 -13.43
N LEU A 70 27.56 8.26 -13.60
CA LEU A 70 26.78 7.34 -12.78
C LEU A 70 27.25 7.36 -11.32
N GLU A 71 28.55 7.36 -11.06
CA GLU A 71 29.12 7.41 -9.69
C GLU A 71 28.73 8.68 -8.92
N ARG A 72 28.49 9.79 -9.63
CA ARG A 72 28.09 11.07 -9.02
C ARG A 72 26.57 11.27 -8.96
N MET A 73 25.79 10.33 -9.50
CA MET A 73 24.35 10.45 -9.55
C MET A 73 23.74 10.09 -8.19
N GLU A 74 23.03 11.04 -7.57
CA GLU A 74 22.22 10.75 -6.38
C GLU A 74 21.00 9.91 -6.78
N LEU A 75 20.89 8.71 -6.23
CA LEU A 75 19.79 7.81 -6.52
C LEU A 75 18.53 8.24 -5.77
N ILE A 76 17.45 8.40 -6.52
CA ILE A 76 16.11 8.69 -5.98
C ILE A 76 15.58 7.39 -5.41
N ALA A 77 15.14 7.43 -4.15
CA ALA A 77 14.47 6.28 -3.55
C ALA A 77 13.10 6.06 -4.21
N PRO A 78 12.70 4.80 -4.47
CA PRO A 78 11.37 4.50 -4.99
C PRO A 78 10.32 5.05 -4.04
N ALA A 79 9.26 5.63 -4.59
CA ALA A 79 8.11 6.02 -3.79
C ALA A 79 7.57 4.74 -3.12
N HIS A 80 7.75 4.63 -1.80
CA HIS A 80 7.13 3.55 -1.07
C HIS A 80 5.64 3.82 -1.06
N VAL A 81 4.90 3.09 -1.88
CA VAL A 81 3.48 2.88 -1.61
C VAL A 81 3.49 1.89 -0.46
N ASP A 82 2.89 2.28 0.67
CA ASP A 82 2.73 1.45 1.86
C ASP A 82 2.50 -0.01 1.45
N ASN A 83 3.31 -0.91 2.00
CA ASN A 83 3.16 -2.34 1.77
C ASN A 83 1.69 -2.69 2.03
N PRO A 84 0.94 -3.21 1.04
CA PRO A 84 -0.47 -3.50 1.25
C PRO A 84 -0.55 -4.53 2.36
N PHE A 85 -1.00 -4.10 3.53
CA PHE A 85 -1.28 -4.99 4.63
C PHE A 85 -2.31 -6.00 4.13
N SER A 86 -1.87 -7.25 3.94
CA SER A 86 -2.74 -8.33 3.52
C SER A 86 -3.20 -9.07 4.76
N PHE A 87 -4.51 -9.11 4.93
CA PHE A 87 -5.15 -9.88 5.97
C PHE A 87 -6.21 -10.76 5.34
N SER A 88 -6.14 -12.05 5.61
CA SER A 88 -7.13 -13.02 5.20
C SER A 88 -7.43 -13.97 6.35
N PHE A 89 -8.69 -14.36 6.45
CA PHE A 89 -9.08 -15.46 7.32
C PHE A 89 -8.75 -16.78 6.63
N ARG A 90 -8.31 -17.78 7.41
CA ARG A 90 -8.16 -19.15 6.90
C ARG A 90 -9.54 -19.70 6.52
N GLN A 91 -9.59 -20.47 5.44
CA GLN A 91 -10.81 -21.17 5.10
C GLN A 91 -11.10 -22.25 6.15
N PRO A 92 -12.35 -22.38 6.63
CA PRO A 92 -12.74 -23.45 7.54
C PRO A 92 -12.76 -24.80 6.80
N GLU A 93 -12.45 -25.89 7.51
CA GLU A 93 -12.49 -27.26 6.94
C GLU A 93 -13.92 -27.71 6.61
N SER A 94 -14.91 -27.21 7.35
CA SER A 94 -16.32 -27.54 7.14
C SER A 94 -17.21 -26.35 7.50
N LEU A 95 -18.29 -26.17 6.72
CA LEU A 95 -19.31 -25.14 6.88
C LEU A 95 -20.69 -25.82 6.88
N PRO A 96 -21.16 -26.32 8.04
CA PRO A 96 -22.48 -26.95 8.13
C PRO A 96 -23.58 -25.93 7.84
N ASN A 97 -24.68 -26.41 7.27
CA ASN A 97 -25.87 -25.61 6.99
C ASN A 97 -27.09 -26.20 7.74
N PRO A 98 -27.68 -25.50 8.72
CA PRO A 98 -27.35 -24.14 9.19
C PRO A 98 -26.17 -24.11 10.19
N LEU A 99 -25.54 -22.94 10.34
CA LEU A 99 -24.49 -22.70 11.35
C LEU A 99 -25.09 -22.52 12.75
N LEU A 100 -26.23 -21.83 12.85
CA LEU A 100 -26.95 -21.60 14.11
C LEU A 100 -28.44 -21.52 13.81
N ARG A 101 -29.26 -22.24 14.57
CA ARG A 101 -30.71 -22.09 14.55
C ARG A 101 -31.19 -21.82 15.98
N MET A 102 -31.92 -20.73 16.14
CA MET A 102 -32.58 -20.33 17.37
C MET A 102 -34.07 -20.25 17.11
N GLU A 103 -34.85 -20.87 17.98
CA GLU A 103 -36.31 -20.81 17.94
C GLU A 103 -36.82 -20.48 19.34
N LYS A 104 -37.74 -19.51 19.42
CA LYS A 104 -38.39 -19.09 20.67
C LYS A 104 -37.40 -18.64 21.76
N VAL A 105 -36.30 -18.01 21.36
CA VAL A 105 -35.30 -17.47 22.31
C VAL A 105 -35.77 -16.12 22.85
N SER A 106 -35.51 -15.87 24.12
CA SER A 106 -35.71 -14.56 24.75
C SER A 106 -34.35 -13.93 25.07
N ALA A 107 -34.25 -12.61 24.88
CA ALA A 107 -33.04 -11.85 25.20
C ALA A 107 -33.38 -10.65 26.09
N GLY A 108 -32.53 -10.37 27.07
CA GLY A 108 -32.76 -9.36 28.09
C GLY A 108 -31.58 -9.23 29.05
N TYR A 109 -31.73 -8.39 30.07
CA TYR A 109 -30.72 -8.17 31.11
C TYR A 109 -31.27 -8.63 32.47
N GLY A 110 -30.63 -9.64 33.07
CA GLY A 110 -31.09 -10.21 34.34
C GLY A 110 -32.54 -10.67 34.25
N ASP A 111 -33.38 -10.15 35.14
CA ASP A 111 -34.81 -10.47 35.20
C ASP A 111 -35.66 -9.74 34.15
N LYS A 112 -35.10 -8.76 33.44
CA LYS A 112 -35.84 -7.97 32.44
C LYS A 112 -35.65 -8.53 31.04
N VAL A 113 -36.70 -9.16 30.52
CA VAL A 113 -36.76 -9.58 29.12
C VAL A 113 -37.08 -8.40 28.20
N ILE A 114 -36.30 -8.23 27.12
CA ILE A 114 -36.48 -7.15 26.14
C ILE A 114 -37.06 -7.68 24.84
N LEU A 115 -36.55 -8.82 24.37
CA LEU A 115 -36.99 -9.48 23.15
C LEU A 115 -37.54 -10.86 23.51
N ASN A 116 -38.68 -11.20 22.93
CA ASN A 116 -39.34 -12.48 23.09
C ASN A 116 -39.48 -13.17 21.74
N SER A 117 -39.50 -14.50 21.77
CA SER A 117 -39.78 -15.33 20.59
C SER A 117 -38.86 -15.07 19.39
N ILE A 118 -37.58 -14.80 19.64
CA ILE A 118 -36.58 -14.59 18.60
C ILE A 118 -36.43 -15.88 17.79
N LYS A 119 -36.59 -15.75 16.47
CA LYS A 119 -36.31 -16.80 15.49
C LYS A 119 -35.13 -16.34 14.63
N LEU A 120 -34.00 -17.01 14.73
CA LEU A 120 -32.79 -16.70 13.95
C LEU A 120 -32.28 -17.98 13.29
N ASN A 121 -31.98 -17.91 12.00
CA ASN A 121 -31.34 -19.00 11.27
C ASN A 121 -30.15 -18.44 10.52
N LEU A 122 -28.94 -18.77 10.99
CA LEU A 122 -27.68 -18.35 10.42
C LEU A 122 -27.19 -19.45 9.47
N VAL A 123 -26.94 -19.09 8.22
CA VAL A 123 -26.40 -19.99 7.19
C VAL A 123 -25.03 -19.50 6.71
N PRO A 124 -24.15 -20.38 6.19
CA PRO A 124 -22.87 -19.97 5.61
C PRO A 124 -23.03 -18.81 4.62
N GLY A 125 -22.17 -17.79 4.73
CA GLY A 125 -22.23 -16.57 3.91
C GLY A 125 -23.18 -15.47 4.40
N SER A 126 -23.92 -15.71 5.48
CA SER A 126 -24.77 -14.68 6.11
C SER A 126 -23.92 -13.54 6.68
N ARG A 127 -24.35 -12.28 6.45
CA ARG A 127 -23.74 -11.07 7.02
C ARG A 127 -24.75 -10.41 7.96
N ILE A 128 -24.42 -10.35 9.25
CA ILE A 128 -25.27 -9.71 10.27
C ILE A 128 -24.47 -8.59 10.91
N GLY A 129 -25.00 -7.37 10.86
CA GLY A 129 -24.56 -6.25 11.70
C GLY A 129 -25.54 -6.07 12.84
N LEU A 130 -25.02 -5.83 14.05
CA LEU A 130 -25.79 -5.57 15.26
C LEU A 130 -25.51 -4.15 15.74
#